data_AF-A0A6P1G966-F1
#
_entry.id   AF-A0A6P1G966-F1
#
_cell.length_a   1.000
_cell.length_b   1.000
_cell.length_c   1.000
_cell.angle_alpha   90.00
_cell.angle_beta   90.00
_cell.angle_gamma   90.00
#
_symmetry.space_group_name_H-M   'P 1'
#
loop_
_entity.id
_entity.type
_entity.pdbx_description
1 polymer ?
#
loop_
_entity_poly.entity_id
_entity_poly.type
_entity_poly.pdbx_seq_one_letter_code
_entity_poly.pdbx_strand_id
1 'polypeptide(L)'
;MPVEEKEITRLLLDAFPDVDPEVDIQLVDTVGDKDHYYLKIRSASFAGKSAVERHRLVVSALGGILKEKLHSISIETKIKT
;
A
#
# COMPACT_ATOMS: atom_id res chain seq x y z
N MET A 1 17.58 6.84 4.10
CA MET A 1 16.80 7.64 3.14
C MET A 1 15.34 7.38 3.43
N PRO A 2 14.53 8.40 3.71
CA PRO A 2 13.10 8.21 3.92
C PRO A 2 12.47 7.67 2.63
N VAL A 3 11.53 6.75 2.76
CA VAL A 3 10.80 6.23 1.60
C VAL A 3 9.90 7.36 1.06
N GLU A 4 10.03 7.67 -0.23
CA GLU A 4 9.18 8.67 -0.87
C GLU A 4 7.81 8.07 -1.22
N GLU A 5 6.73 8.84 -1.00
CA GLU A 5 5.36 8.41 -1.31
C GLU A 5 5.18 7.99 -2.78
N LYS A 6 5.95 8.62 -3.68
CA LYS A 6 5.99 8.30 -5.12
C LYS A 6 6.50 6.88 -5.38
N GLU A 7 7.45 6.42 -4.60
CA GLU A 7 8.05 5.09 -4.72
C GLU A 7 7.03 4.02 -4.30
N ILE A 8 6.34 4.24 -3.17
CA ILE A 8 5.26 3.38 -2.70
C ILE A 8 4.14 3.31 -3.74
N THR A 9 3.71 4.46 -4.26
CA THR A 9 2.66 4.54 -5.28
C THR A 9 3.05 3.76 -6.54
N ARG A 10 4.30 3.90 -7.00
CA ARG A 10 4.80 3.18 -8.17
C ARG A 10 4.78 1.66 -7.99
N LEU A 11 5.16 1.15 -6.82
CA LEU A 11 5.10 -0.29 -6.53
C LEU A 11 3.66 -0.82 -6.49
N LEU A 12 2.75 -0.03 -5.91
CA LEU A 12 1.34 -0.41 -5.86
C LEU A 12 0.75 -0.45 -7.27
N LEU A 13 1.08 0.50 -8.14
CA LEU A 13 0.67 0.49 -9.54
C LEU A 13 1.23 -0.70 -10.33
N ASP A 14 2.46 -1.12 -10.04
CA ASP A 14 3.08 -2.30 -10.68
C ASP A 14 2.35 -3.59 -10.30
N ALA A 15 1.98 -3.74 -9.02
CA ALA A 15 1.24 -4.90 -8.54
C ALA A 15 -0.27 -4.86 -8.82
N PHE A 16 -0.83 -3.66 -8.90
CA PHE A 16 -2.26 -3.40 -9.09
C PHE A 16 -2.41 -2.31 -10.16
N PRO A 17 -2.44 -2.67 -11.45
CA PRO A 17 -2.63 -1.68 -12.52
C PRO A 17 -4.07 -1.15 -12.59
N ASP A 18 -5.01 -1.72 -11.83
CA ASP A 18 -6.43 -1.33 -11.79
C ASP A 18 -6.76 -0.17 -10.81
N VAL A 19 -5.79 0.27 -10.01
CA VAL A 19 -5.94 1.37 -9.05
C VAL A 19 -5.52 2.70 -9.63
N ASP A 20 -6.36 3.71 -9.40
CA ASP A 20 -6.03 5.10 -9.68
C ASP A 20 -5.24 5.70 -8.51
N PRO A 21 -4.01 6.21 -8.71
CA PRO A 21 -3.16 6.68 -7.63
C PRO A 21 -3.69 7.94 -6.94
N GLU A 22 -4.54 8.72 -7.61
CA GLU A 22 -5.13 9.95 -7.05
C GLU A 22 -6.42 9.68 -6.25
N VAL A 23 -7.10 8.56 -6.51
CA VAL A 23 -8.45 8.27 -5.97
C VAL A 23 -8.46 7.04 -5.07
N ASP A 24 -7.74 5.99 -5.49
CA ASP A 24 -7.75 4.69 -4.82
C ASP A 24 -6.60 4.50 -3.84
N ILE A 25 -5.52 5.28 -3.97
CA ILE A 25 -4.36 5.25 -3.07
C ILE A 25 -4.40 6.47 -2.17
N GLN A 26 -4.28 6.25 -0.86
CA GLN A 26 -4.17 7.31 0.13
C GLN A 26 -3.05 6.96 1.12
N LEU A 27 -2.00 7.77 1.10
CA LEU A 27 -0.87 7.70 2.01
C LEU A 27 -0.97 8.83 3.04
N VAL A 28 -0.91 8.47 4.31
CA VAL A 28 -0.94 9.42 5.42
C VAL A 28 0.19 9.06 6.37
N ASP A 29 1.09 9.99 6.59
CA ASP A 29 2.10 9.87 7.64
C ASP A 29 1.42 10.15 8.99
N THR A 30 1.41 9.16 9.89
CA THR A 30 0.61 9.22 11.12
C THR A 30 1.34 9.85 12.30
N VAL A 31 2.67 9.84 12.28
CA VAL A 31 3.51 10.22 13.44
C VAL A 31 4.45 11.40 13.14
N GLY A 32 4.61 11.83 11.89
CA GLY A 32 5.53 12.89 11.48
C GLY A 32 6.97 12.41 11.26
N ASP A 33 7.25 11.14 11.57
CA ASP A 33 8.62 10.61 11.69
C ASP A 33 9.12 9.92 10.41
N LYS A 34 8.28 9.82 9.36
CA LYS A 34 8.60 9.11 8.11
C LYS A 34 8.94 7.63 8.29
N ASP A 35 8.57 7.06 9.44
CA ASP A 35 8.69 5.64 9.77
C ASP A 35 7.32 4.96 9.92
N HIS A 36 6.26 5.77 10.15
CA HIS A 36 4.90 5.30 10.37
C HIS A 36 3.94 5.86 9.32
N TYR A 37 3.70 5.04 8.30
CA TYR A 37 2.74 5.35 7.25
C TYR A 37 1.45 4.55 7.41
N TYR A 38 0.34 5.20 7.13
CA TYR A 38 -0.95 4.60 6.88
C TYR A 38 -1.22 4.63 5.38
N LEU A 39 -1.29 3.46 4.76
CA LEU A 39 -1.61 3.26 3.37
C LEU A 39 -3.02 2.71 3.26
N LYS A 40 -3.85 3.35 2.46
CA LYS A 40 -5.16 2.84 2.07
C LYS A 40 -5.19 2.62 0.56
N ILE A 41 -5.67 1.46 0.15
CA ILE A 41 -5.71 1.06 -1.26
C ILE A 41 -7.07 0.42 -1.62
N ARG A 42 -7.62 0.81 -2.78
CA ARG A 42 -8.90 0.31 -3.31
C ARG A 42 -8.77 -0.40 -4.65
N SER A 43 -8.67 -1.72 -4.66
CA SER A 43 -8.54 -2.48 -5.91
C SER A 43 -9.71 -3.44 -6.15
N ALA A 44 -10.06 -3.64 -7.42
CA ALA A 44 -11.00 -4.68 -7.84
C ALA A 44 -10.39 -6.09 -7.63
N SER A 45 -9.05 -6.20 -7.68
CA SER A 45 -8.29 -7.43 -7.44
C SER A 45 -8.44 -7.99 -6.02
N PHE A 46 -9.06 -7.23 -5.11
CA PHE A 46 -9.39 -7.65 -3.75
C PHE A 46 -10.76 -8.32 -3.62
N ALA A 47 -11.61 -8.25 -4.65
CA ALA A 47 -12.89 -8.94 -4.66
C ALA A 47 -12.67 -10.46 -4.51
N GLY A 48 -13.48 -11.08 -3.64
CA GLY A 48 -13.38 -12.52 -3.34
C GLY A 48 -12.21 -12.94 -2.45
N LYS A 49 -11.32 -12.02 -2.04
CA LYS A 49 -10.20 -12.32 -1.13
C LYS A 49 -10.51 -11.96 0.32
N SER A 50 -9.99 -12.74 1.26
CA SER A 50 -10.07 -12.42 2.69
C SER A 50 -9.21 -11.20 3.04
N ALA A 51 -9.48 -10.57 4.20
CA ALA A 51 -8.69 -9.42 4.66
C ALA A 51 -7.19 -9.75 4.77
N VAL A 52 -6.85 -10.95 5.23
CA VAL A 52 -5.47 -11.43 5.35
C VAL A 52 -4.81 -11.59 3.98
N GLU A 53 -5.51 -12.15 2.99
CA GLU A 53 -4.97 -12.30 1.63
C GLU A 53 -4.74 -10.95 0.95
N ARG A 54 -5.67 -10.00 1.09
CA ARG A 54 -5.49 -8.64 0.58
C ARG A 54 -4.27 -7.98 1.22
N HIS A 55 -4.13 -8.11 2.53
CA HIS A 55 -2.95 -7.63 3.25
C HIS A 55 -1.67 -8.25 2.70
N ARG A 56 -1.62 -9.58 2.54
CA ARG A 56 -0.46 -10.28 2.01
C ARG A 56 -0.09 -9.82 0.60
N LEU A 57 -1.08 -9.54 -0.26
CA LEU A 57 -0.83 -9.03 -1.61
C LEU A 57 -0.19 -7.65 -1.58
N VAL A 58 -0.73 -6.73 -0.77
CA VAL A 58 -0.16 -5.38 -0.64
C VAL A 58 1.23 -5.44 -0.01
N VAL A 59 1.41 -6.23 1.05
CA VAL A 59 2.73 -6.45 1.66
C VAL A 59 3.71 -7.07 0.66
N SER A 60 3.27 -8.00 -0.19
CA SER A 60 4.11 -8.60 -1.24
C SER A 60 4.49 -7.58 -2.31
N ALA A 61 3.58 -6.71 -2.72
CA ALA A 61 3.84 -5.61 -3.65
C ALA A 61 4.87 -4.62 -3.09
N LEU A 62 4.74 -4.30 -1.80
CA LEU A 62 5.64 -3.42 -1.06
C LEU A 62 6.93 -4.13 -0.61
N GLY A 63 6.97 -5.47 -0.72
CA GLY A 63 8.00 -6.35 -0.16
C GLY A 63 9.41 -6.07 -0.65
N GLY A 64 9.55 -5.46 -1.85
CA GLY A 64 10.83 -4.99 -2.37
C GLY A 64 11.47 -3.87 -1.55
N ILE A 65 10.67 -3.03 -0.88
CA ILE A 65 11.14 -1.89 -0.07
C ILE A 65 11.02 -2.17 1.43
N LEU A 66 9.99 -2.92 1.84
CA LEU A 66 9.78 -3.33 3.24
C LEU A 66 10.94 -4.16 3.81
N LYS A 67 11.64 -4.94 2.98
CA LYS A 67 12.77 -5.77 3.42
C LYS A 67 13.99 -4.98 3.90
N GLU A 68 14.04 -3.68 3.61
CA GLU A 68 15.23 -2.86 3.83
C GLU A 68 14.98 -1.63 4.72
N LYS A 69 13.74 -1.07 4.78
CA LYS A 69 13.52 0.28 5.34
C LYS A 69 12.19 0.60 6.05
N LEU A 70 11.21 -0.30 6.18
CA LEU A 70 9.95 0.00 6.89
C LEU A 70 9.74 -0.93 8.09
N HIS A 71 9.69 -0.36 9.29
CA HIS A 71 9.48 -1.12 10.53
C HIS A 71 8.00 -1.46 10.79
N SER A 72 7.05 -0.60 10.39
CA SER A 72 5.62 -0.89 10.47
C SER A 72 4.79 0.05 9.58
N ILE A 73 4.05 -0.53 8.62
CA ILE A 73 3.06 0.19 7.81
C ILE A 73 1.66 -0.33 8.13
N SER A 74 0.74 0.59 8.40
CA SER A 74 -0.67 0.23 8.53
C SER A 74 -1.29 0.21 7.15
N ILE A 75 -1.88 -0.90 6.74
CA ILE A 75 -2.49 -1.06 5.42
C ILE A 75 -3.99 -1.25 5.59
N GLU A 76 -4.79 -0.42 4.93
CA GLU A 76 -6.23 -0.61 4.81
C GLU A 76 -6.57 -0.99 3.36
N THR A 77 -7.16 -2.17 3.18
CA THR A 77 -7.58 -2.65 1.86
C THR A 77 -9.09 -2.59 1.72
N LYS A 78 -9.57 -1.94 0.65
CA LYS A 78 -10.99 -1.85 0.32
C LYS A 78 -11.24 -2.38 -1.08
N ILE A 79 -12.37 -3.06 -1.26
CA ILE A 79 -12.75 -3.55 -2.58
C ILE A 79 -13.28 -2.36 -3.37
N LYS A 80 -12.78 -2.17 -4.60
CA LYS A 80 -13.35 -1.24 -5.58
C LYS A 80 -14.65 -1.87 -6.09
N THR A 81 -15.78 -1.32 -5.67
CA THR A 81 -17.13 -1.73 -6.13
C THR A 81 -17.56 -0.89 -7.30
#